data_AF-A0A2B9EC67-F1
#
_entry.id   AF-A0A2B9EC67-F1
#
_cell.length_a   1.000
_cell.length_b   1.000
_cell.length_c   1.000
_cell.angle_alpha   90.00
_cell.angle_beta   90.00
_cell.angle_gamma   90.00
#
_symmetry.space_group_name_H-M   'P 1'
#
loop_
_entity.id
_entity.type
_entity.pdbx_description
1 polymer ?
#
loop_
_entity_poly.entity_id
_entity_poly.type
_entity_poly.pdbx_seq_one_letter_code
_entity_poly.pdbx_strand_id
1 'polypeptide(L)'
;MIIFGIVWFFNSGKSIQDFYTVNKPKKKATIISTQRDPNETPVFLGKQEIKDIHVESVKTKKSIFLTKTDELKTFINSMDTAKKGDLTLDEEGSDLVDCNMWITFQDGTYKQYLLWIVDNNSSEIMIAHQNSPDDIDLTYYQLNEGNSKKVYNLFKKVI
;
A
#
# COMPACT_ATOMS: atom_id res chain seq x y z
N MET A 1 -45.91 -51.95 -3.65
CA MET A 1 -46.37 -50.55 -3.86
C MET A 1 -46.32 -49.92 -2.47
N ILE A 2 -45.33 -49.14 -2.04
CA ILE A 2 -44.53 -48.06 -2.66
C ILE A 2 -43.04 -48.22 -2.23
N ILE A 3 -42.14 -47.74 -3.08
CA ILE A 3 -40.65 -47.74 -3.01
C ILE A 3 -40.16 -46.49 -2.23
N PHE A 4 -38.83 -46.37 -2.05
CA PHE A 4 -38.01 -45.23 -1.60
C PHE A 4 -37.57 -45.35 -0.14
N GLY A 5 -36.29 -45.42 0.21
CA GLY A 5 -35.04 -45.29 -0.55
C GLY A 5 -33.94 -45.01 0.48
N ILE A 6 -33.01 -45.94 0.66
CA ILE A 6 -31.84 -45.77 1.51
C ILE A 6 -30.85 -44.88 0.76
N VAL A 7 -30.74 -43.61 1.17
CA VAL A 7 -29.56 -42.80 0.93
C VAL A 7 -29.48 -41.78 2.06
N TRP A 8 -28.53 -41.92 2.98
CA TRP A 8 -27.77 -40.76 3.41
C TRP A 8 -26.31 -41.16 3.60
N PHE A 9 -25.50 -40.45 2.84
CA PHE A 9 -24.09 -40.62 2.62
C PHE A 9 -23.30 -40.51 3.93
N PHE A 10 -22.15 -41.19 3.93
CA PHE A 10 -20.98 -40.84 4.72
C PHE A 10 -20.76 -39.32 4.68
N ASN A 11 -21.00 -38.64 5.80
CA ASN A 11 -20.47 -37.29 6.01
C ASN A 11 -18.98 -37.44 6.33
N SER A 12 -18.20 -37.63 5.28
CA SER A 12 -16.75 -37.59 5.28
C SER A 12 -16.29 -36.30 5.94
N GLY A 13 -15.52 -36.42 7.02
CA GLY A 13 -14.85 -35.30 7.66
C GLY A 13 -14.10 -34.47 6.63
N LYS A 14 -14.60 -33.27 6.36
CA LYS A 14 -13.82 -32.21 5.71
C LYS A 14 -12.91 -31.63 6.77
N SER A 15 -11.66 -32.05 6.71
CA SER A 15 -10.53 -31.42 7.37
C SER A 15 -10.56 -29.91 7.13
N ILE A 16 -10.34 -29.14 8.19
CA ILE A 16 -10.22 -27.67 8.18
C ILE A 16 -9.07 -27.20 7.26
N GLN A 17 -8.24 -28.13 6.76
CA GLN A 17 -7.19 -27.84 5.78
C GLN A 17 -7.70 -27.44 4.38
N ASP A 18 -8.97 -27.73 4.04
CA ASP A 18 -9.54 -27.32 2.74
C ASP A 18 -9.91 -25.83 2.67
N PHE A 19 -9.92 -25.10 3.79
CA PHE A 19 -10.13 -23.64 3.81
C PHE A 19 -8.83 -22.82 3.60
N TYR A 20 -7.66 -23.46 3.63
CA TYR A 20 -6.36 -22.77 3.46
C TYR A 20 -5.78 -22.83 2.05
N THR A 21 -6.57 -23.30 1.07
CA THR A 21 -6.10 -23.42 -0.32
C THR A 21 -6.89 -22.58 -1.31
N VAL A 22 -7.36 -21.40 -0.89
CA VAL A 22 -7.92 -20.38 -1.80
C VAL A 22 -7.30 -19.03 -1.45
N ASN A 23 -6.77 -18.38 -2.49
CA ASN A 23 -6.10 -17.07 -2.51
C ASN A 23 -4.60 -17.04 -2.18
N LYS A 24 -3.80 -17.88 -2.84
CA LYS A 24 -2.54 -17.33 -3.38
C LYS A 24 -2.94 -16.37 -4.51
N PRO A 25 -2.54 -15.08 -4.49
CA PRO A 25 -2.65 -14.26 -5.69
C PRO A 25 -1.69 -14.80 -6.75
N LYS A 26 -2.16 -15.76 -7.54
CA LYS A 26 -1.63 -16.06 -8.88
C LYS A 26 -2.05 -14.93 -9.80
N LYS A 27 -1.30 -13.83 -9.72
CA LYS A 27 -0.91 -12.99 -10.85
C LYS A 27 0.17 -12.08 -10.30
N LYS A 28 1.39 -12.22 -10.83
CA LYS A 28 2.25 -11.05 -10.98
C LYS A 28 1.35 -10.02 -11.68
N ALA A 29 0.82 -9.06 -10.93
CA ALA A 29 0.50 -7.79 -11.54
C ALA A 29 1.83 -7.36 -12.10
N THR A 30 2.00 -7.49 -13.42
CA THR A 30 3.03 -6.75 -14.12
C THR A 30 2.65 -5.31 -13.87
N ILE A 31 3.16 -4.76 -12.77
CA ILE A 31 3.23 -3.33 -12.55
C ILE A 31 4.08 -2.88 -13.72
N ILE A 32 3.42 -2.34 -14.76
CA ILE A 32 4.09 -1.72 -15.88
C ILE A 32 4.66 -0.42 -15.32
N SER A 33 5.74 -0.56 -14.54
CA SER A 33 6.55 0.53 -14.05
C SER A 33 7.19 1.14 -15.28
N THR A 34 6.68 2.31 -15.68
CA THR A 34 7.32 3.15 -16.67
C THR A 34 8.74 3.38 -16.19
N GLN A 35 9.74 2.83 -16.89
CA GLN A 35 11.13 3.01 -16.49
C GLN A 35 11.42 4.52 -16.39
N ARG A 36 12.01 4.92 -15.26
CA ARG A 36 12.56 6.26 -15.07
C ARG A 36 13.51 6.60 -16.21
N ASP A 37 13.55 7.85 -16.65
CA ASP A 37 14.53 8.30 -17.62
C ASP A 37 15.95 8.02 -17.05
N PRO A 38 16.80 7.24 -17.74
CA PRO A 38 18.13 6.92 -17.25
C PRO A 38 19.05 8.14 -17.11
N ASN A 39 18.69 9.29 -17.70
CA ASN A 39 19.44 10.54 -17.60
C ASN A 39 19.03 11.39 -16.39
N GLU A 40 17.93 11.05 -15.70
CA GLU A 40 17.47 11.78 -14.53
C GLU A 40 18.32 11.47 -13.29
N THR A 41 18.52 12.48 -12.44
CA THR A 41 19.33 12.33 -11.22
C THR A 41 18.72 11.26 -10.30
N PRO A 42 19.48 10.27 -9.81
CA PRO A 42 18.98 9.27 -8.88
C PRO A 42 18.38 9.88 -7.60
N VAL A 43 17.34 9.24 -7.06
CA VAL A 43 16.70 9.62 -5.78
C VAL A 43 16.71 8.39 -4.87
N PHE A 44 17.03 8.59 -3.60
CA PHE A 44 17.26 7.49 -2.66
C PHE A 44 16.32 7.58 -1.47
N LEU A 45 15.91 6.41 -0.95
CA LEU A 45 15.35 6.27 0.39
C LEU A 45 16.36 5.50 1.24
N GLY A 46 17.00 6.19 2.18
CA GLY A 46 18.16 5.63 2.89
C GLY A 46 19.31 5.36 1.91
N LYS A 47 19.67 4.09 1.73
CA LYS A 47 20.76 3.66 0.83
C LYS A 47 20.29 3.07 -0.50
N GLN A 48 18.98 2.95 -0.70
CA GLN A 48 18.40 2.27 -1.87
C GLN A 48 17.88 3.29 -2.88
N GLU A 49 18.22 3.11 -4.16
CA GLU A 49 17.75 3.96 -5.25
C GLU A 49 16.30 3.62 -5.60
N ILE A 50 15.44 4.63 -5.61
CA ILE A 50 14.03 4.50 -5.93
C ILE A 50 13.87 4.44 -7.44
N LYS A 51 13.16 3.41 -7.90
CA LYS A 51 12.70 3.27 -9.28
C LYS A 51 11.41 4.05 -9.51
N ASP A 52 10.41 3.81 -8.66
CA ASP A 52 9.10 4.46 -8.72
C ASP A 52 8.37 4.43 -7.37
N ILE A 53 7.37 5.31 -7.24
CA ILE A 53 6.39 5.24 -6.16
C ILE A 53 5.02 5.02 -6.80
N HIS A 54 4.41 3.88 -6.50
CA HIS A 54 3.06 3.54 -6.89
C HIS A 54 2.09 3.86 -5.75
N VAL A 55 1.03 4.60 -6.04
CA VAL A 55 -0.04 4.89 -5.08
C VAL A 55 -1.38 4.48 -5.68
N GLU A 56 -2.16 3.73 -4.93
CA GLU A 56 -3.49 3.25 -5.31
C GLU A 56 -4.51 3.62 -4.24
N SER A 57 -5.60 4.30 -4.65
CA SER A 57 -6.72 4.61 -3.76
C SER A 57 -7.48 3.35 -3.37
N VAL A 58 -7.70 3.15 -2.07
CA VAL A 58 -8.50 2.04 -1.55
C VAL A 58 -9.95 2.16 -2.02
N LYS A 59 -10.49 3.37 -2.01
CA LYS A 59 -11.89 3.65 -2.37
C LYS A 59 -12.16 3.61 -3.87
N THR A 60 -11.34 4.31 -4.66
CA THR A 60 -11.63 4.49 -6.09
C THR A 60 -10.91 3.50 -6.99
N LYS A 61 -9.91 2.76 -6.45
CA LYS A 61 -9.01 1.87 -7.20
C LYS A 61 -8.24 2.57 -8.33
N LYS A 62 -8.21 3.91 -8.33
CA LYS A 62 -7.35 4.68 -9.23
C LYS A 62 -5.92 4.60 -8.74
N SER A 63 -4.98 4.55 -9.67
CA SER A 63 -3.56 4.51 -9.39
C SER A 63 -2.76 5.56 -10.15
N ILE A 64 -1.63 5.94 -9.57
CA ILE A 64 -0.61 6.80 -10.16
C ILE A 64 0.77 6.24 -9.89
N PHE A 65 1.70 6.58 -10.76
CA PHE A 65 3.12 6.29 -10.62
C PHE A 65 3.88 7.60 -10.62
N LEU A 66 4.68 7.82 -9.59
CA LEU A 66 5.67 8.88 -9.56
C LEU A 66 6.99 8.31 -10.05
N THR A 67 7.49 8.85 -11.15
CA THR A 67 8.77 8.43 -11.74
C THR A 67 9.72 9.59 -11.98
N LYS A 68 9.24 10.84 -11.91
CA LYS A 68 10.05 12.04 -12.11
C LYS A 68 10.84 12.41 -10.88
N THR A 69 12.05 12.93 -11.07
CA THR A 69 12.98 13.32 -10.00
C THR A 69 12.37 14.31 -9.01
N ASP A 70 11.67 15.33 -9.49
CA ASP A 70 11.07 16.37 -8.66
C ASP A 70 9.93 15.82 -7.79
N GLU A 71 9.08 14.96 -8.36
CA GLU A 71 8.00 14.26 -7.65
C GLU A 71 8.58 13.35 -6.55
N LEU A 72 9.56 12.51 -6.88
CA LEU A 72 10.21 11.63 -5.91
C LEU A 72 10.92 12.41 -4.80
N LYS A 73 11.71 13.44 -5.15
CA LYS A 73 12.40 14.28 -4.14
C LYS A 73 11.40 14.99 -3.23
N THR A 74 10.30 15.49 -3.79
CA THR A 74 9.25 16.16 -3.01
C THR A 74 8.67 15.20 -1.97
N PHE A 75 8.38 13.97 -2.36
CA PHE A 75 7.85 12.96 -1.45
C PHE A 75 8.87 12.55 -0.38
N ILE A 76 10.11 12.24 -0.77
CA ILE A 76 11.14 11.76 0.17
C ILE A 76 11.52 12.84 1.18
N ASN A 77 11.76 14.09 0.73
CA ASN A 77 12.05 15.19 1.64
C ASN A 77 10.91 15.45 2.63
N SER A 78 9.67 15.22 2.19
CA SER A 78 8.50 15.33 3.07
C SER A 78 8.52 14.26 4.16
N MET A 79 8.84 13.01 3.82
CA MET A 79 8.98 11.91 4.79
C MET A 79 10.18 12.09 5.73
N ASP A 80 11.32 12.58 5.24
CA ASP A 80 12.54 12.76 6.03
C ASP A 80 12.38 13.81 7.14
N THR A 81 11.52 14.79 6.90
CA THR A 81 11.21 15.87 7.85
C THR A 81 9.93 15.61 8.66
N ALA A 82 9.31 14.45 8.49
CA ALA A 82 8.11 14.05 9.20
C ALA A 82 8.39 13.76 10.68
N LYS A 83 7.39 13.99 11.52
CA LYS A 83 7.42 13.47 12.90
C LYS A 83 7.18 11.96 12.84
N LYS A 84 8.05 11.18 13.50
CA LYS A 84 7.94 9.73 13.58
C LYS A 84 7.33 9.30 14.90
N GLY A 85 6.63 8.19 14.90
CA GLY A 85 6.13 7.53 16.10
C GLY A 85 5.66 6.11 15.81
N ASP A 86 5.13 5.48 16.84
CA ASP A 86 4.58 4.13 16.78
C ASP A 86 3.05 4.19 16.66
N LEU A 87 2.50 3.32 15.82
CA LEU A 87 1.06 3.18 15.56
C LEU A 87 0.70 1.71 15.68
N THR A 88 -0.28 1.37 16.51
CA THR A 88 -0.91 0.06 16.46
C THR A 88 -2.16 0.17 15.58
N LEU A 89 -2.15 -0.54 14.45
CA LEU A 89 -3.23 -0.59 13.48
C LEU A 89 -4.31 -1.57 13.96
N ASP A 90 -5.44 -1.01 14.38
CA ASP A 90 -6.66 -1.74 14.67
C ASP A 90 -7.62 -1.74 13.47
N GLU A 91 -8.76 -2.41 13.62
CA GLU A 91 -9.77 -2.53 12.56
C GLU A 91 -10.27 -1.15 12.10
N GLU A 92 -10.60 -0.26 13.04
CA GLU A 92 -11.05 1.10 12.75
C GLU A 92 -9.99 1.91 11.99
N GLY A 93 -8.73 1.87 12.44
CA GLY A 93 -7.63 2.53 11.76
C GLY A 93 -7.39 1.98 10.35
N SER A 94 -7.59 0.66 10.15
CA SER A 94 -7.43 0.02 8.85
C SER A 94 -8.52 0.41 7.85
N ASP A 95 -9.76 0.57 8.31
CA ASP A 95 -10.91 0.98 7.49
C ASP A 95 -10.79 2.45 7.00
N LEU A 96 -10.00 3.26 7.69
CA LEU A 96 -9.74 4.66 7.36
C LEU A 96 -8.57 4.86 6.38
N VAL A 97 -7.89 3.80 5.93
CA VAL A 97 -6.80 3.91 4.96
C VAL A 97 -7.34 4.44 3.62
N ASP A 98 -6.80 5.57 3.17
CA ASP A 98 -7.17 6.18 1.90
C ASP A 98 -6.44 5.55 0.71
N CYS A 99 -5.15 5.26 0.88
CA CYS A 99 -4.30 4.71 -0.19
C CYS A 99 -3.33 3.64 0.30
N ASN A 100 -3.11 2.64 -0.56
CA ASN A 100 -1.95 1.76 -0.49
C ASN A 100 -0.82 2.36 -1.33
N MET A 101 0.41 2.26 -0.83
CA MET A 101 1.58 2.77 -1.54
C MET A 101 2.73 1.75 -1.53
N TRP A 102 3.44 1.68 -2.65
CA TRP A 102 4.63 0.87 -2.82
C TRP A 102 5.77 1.74 -3.35
N ILE A 103 6.91 1.70 -2.66
CA ILE A 103 8.15 2.29 -3.16
C ILE A 103 8.98 1.15 -3.71
N THR A 104 9.15 1.12 -5.03
CA THR A 104 9.94 0.10 -5.73
C THR A 104 11.36 0.61 -5.91
N PHE A 105 12.34 -0.23 -5.66
CA PHE A 105 13.76 0.09 -5.82
C PHE A 105 14.32 -0.48 -7.14
N GLN A 106 15.46 0.05 -7.58
CA GLN A 106 16.11 -0.42 -8.82
C GLN A 106 16.53 -1.90 -8.77
N ASP A 107 16.81 -2.42 -7.58
CA ASP A 107 17.13 -3.84 -7.38
C ASP A 107 15.90 -4.77 -7.46
N GLY A 108 14.71 -4.20 -7.66
CA GLY A 108 13.44 -4.91 -7.78
C GLY A 108 12.77 -5.22 -6.44
N THR A 109 13.39 -4.87 -5.31
CA THR A 109 12.73 -4.92 -4.00
C THR A 109 11.72 -3.77 -3.85
N TYR A 110 10.82 -3.87 -2.88
CA TYR A 110 9.87 -2.80 -2.59
C TYR A 110 9.57 -2.71 -1.09
N LYS A 111 9.08 -1.55 -0.67
CA LYS A 111 8.48 -1.32 0.65
C LYS A 111 7.03 -0.90 0.50
N GLN A 112 6.17 -1.40 1.38
CA GLN A 112 4.75 -1.09 1.40
C GLN A 112 4.44 -0.09 2.51
N TYR A 113 3.48 0.77 2.22
CA TYR A 113 3.04 1.83 3.11
C TYR A 113 1.52 2.00 3.01
N LEU A 114 0.93 2.41 4.13
CA LEU A 114 -0.47 2.85 4.24
C LEU A 114 -0.51 4.37 4.34
N LEU A 115 -1.49 5.00 3.71
CA LEU A 115 -1.71 6.44 3.79
C LEU A 115 -3.10 6.76 4.31
N TRP A 116 -3.14 7.73 5.23
CA TRP A 116 -4.35 8.40 5.69
C TRP A 116 -4.29 9.88 5.36
N ILE A 117 -5.42 10.42 4.94
CA ILE A 117 -5.67 11.84 4.70
C ILE A 117 -6.60 12.28 5.82
N VAL A 118 -6.00 12.74 6.90
CA VAL A 118 -6.67 12.94 8.19
C VAL A 118 -7.75 14.02 8.08
N ASP A 119 -7.54 15.01 7.20
CA ASP A 119 -8.56 16.01 6.88
C ASP A 119 -8.40 16.52 5.44
N ASN A 120 -9.46 16.43 4.65
CA ASN A 120 -9.48 16.88 3.25
C ASN A 120 -9.29 18.40 3.10
N ASN A 121 -9.60 19.19 4.13
CA ASN A 121 -9.43 20.65 4.12
C ASN A 121 -7.99 21.06 4.47
N SER A 122 -7.37 20.42 5.46
CA SER A 122 -5.96 20.66 5.82
C SER A 122 -4.99 19.89 4.92
N SER A 123 -5.50 18.89 4.19
CA SER A 123 -4.71 17.93 3.42
C SER A 123 -3.66 17.22 4.27
N GLU A 124 -3.89 17.07 5.58
CA GLU A 124 -2.95 16.41 6.50
C GLU A 124 -2.75 14.96 6.10
N ILE A 125 -1.48 14.56 5.95
CA ILE A 125 -1.11 13.21 5.52
C ILE A 125 -0.31 12.51 6.62
N MET A 126 -0.75 11.31 6.94
CA MET A 126 -0.01 10.34 7.73
C MET A 126 0.34 9.13 6.86
N ILE A 127 1.58 8.67 6.96
CA ILE A 127 2.10 7.52 6.21
C ILE A 127 2.61 6.50 7.22
N ALA A 128 2.21 5.23 7.15
CA ALA A 128 2.79 4.17 7.99
C ALA A 128 3.48 3.12 7.13
N HIS A 129 4.67 2.70 7.56
CA HIS A 129 5.40 1.62 6.90
C HIS A 129 4.89 0.26 7.39
N GLN A 130 4.61 -0.64 6.46
CA GLN A 130 4.10 -1.98 6.74
C GLN A 130 4.97 -3.02 6.02
N ASN A 131 5.61 -3.95 6.75
CA ASN A 131 6.47 -4.97 6.14
C ASN A 131 5.64 -6.15 5.61
N SER A 132 4.62 -6.55 6.36
CA SER A 132 3.67 -7.62 6.02
C SER A 132 2.23 -7.14 6.19
N PRO A 133 1.25 -7.63 5.40
CA PRO A 133 -0.16 -7.29 5.57
C PRO A 133 -0.71 -7.56 6.98
N ASP A 134 -0.12 -8.50 7.70
CA ASP A 134 -0.52 -8.88 9.06
C ASP A 134 0.18 -8.05 10.16
N ASP A 135 1.10 -7.14 9.80
CA ASP A 135 1.75 -6.26 10.77
C ASP A 135 0.73 -5.25 11.30
N ILE A 136 0.55 -5.24 12.62
CA ILE A 136 -0.29 -4.25 13.32
C ILE A 136 0.55 -3.17 14.01
N ASP A 137 1.79 -3.46 14.43
CA ASP A 137 2.67 -2.46 15.05
C ASP A 137 3.54 -1.80 13.96
N LEU A 138 3.19 -0.58 13.61
CA LEU A 138 3.74 0.17 12.49
C LEU A 138 4.52 1.40 12.96
N THR A 139 5.53 1.79 12.18
CA THR A 139 6.13 3.11 12.31
C THR A 139 5.40 4.09 11.39
N TYR A 140 4.85 5.15 11.97
CA TYR A 140 4.19 6.21 11.21
C TYR A 140 5.09 7.44 11.03
N TYR A 141 4.76 8.20 10.00
CA TYR A 141 5.36 9.46 9.59
C TYR A 141 4.22 10.46 9.40
N GLN A 142 4.08 11.39 10.35
CA GLN A 142 3.12 12.47 10.28
C GLN A 142 3.78 13.69 9.62
N LEU A 143 3.27 14.07 8.46
CA LEU A 143 3.80 15.18 7.69
C LEU A 143 3.32 16.51 8.30
N ASN A 144 4.20 17.52 8.33
CA ASN A 144 3.77 18.88 8.66
C ASN A 144 2.87 19.45 7.56
N GLU A 145 2.09 20.50 7.86
CA GLU A 145 1.11 21.10 6.93
C GLU A 145 1.70 21.42 5.53
N GLY A 146 2.88 22.03 5.49
CA GLY A 146 3.52 22.41 4.22
C GLY A 146 3.90 21.21 3.36
N ASN A 147 4.38 20.13 3.98
CA ASN A 147 4.76 18.90 3.29
C ASN A 147 3.53 18.04 2.96
N SER A 148 2.56 17.98 3.86
CA SER A 148 1.22 17.40 3.63
C SER A 148 0.60 17.94 2.34
N LYS A 149 0.55 19.26 2.17
CA LYS A 149 0.03 19.89 0.94
C LYS A 149 0.84 19.53 -0.30
N LYS A 150 2.16 19.43 -0.22
CA LYS A 150 3.01 19.03 -1.36
C LYS A 150 2.71 17.60 -1.78
N VAL A 151 2.67 16.67 -0.82
CA VAL A 151 2.40 15.24 -1.08
C VAL A 151 0.97 15.04 -1.56
N TYR A 152 -0.01 15.71 -0.95
CA TYR A 152 -1.40 15.70 -1.42
C TYR A 152 -1.52 16.13 -2.88
N ASN A 153 -0.79 17.18 -3.28
CA ASN A 153 -0.80 17.64 -4.66
C ASN A 153 -0.23 16.63 -5.67
N LEU A 154 0.70 15.76 -5.25
CA LEU A 154 1.18 14.65 -6.08
C LEU A 154 0.06 13.60 -6.28
N PHE A 155 -0.77 13.39 -5.26
CA PHE A 155 -1.71 12.28 -5.18
C PHE A 155 -3.17 12.65 -5.50
N LYS A 156 -3.51 13.93 -5.62
CA LYS A 156 -4.87 14.46 -5.86
C LYS A 156 -5.62 13.90 -7.09
N LYS A 157 -4.95 13.14 -7.95
CA LYS A 157 -5.58 12.48 -9.11
C LYS A 157 -6.21 11.13 -8.72
N VAL A 158 -5.75 10.51 -7.63
CA VAL A 158 -6.24 9.22 -7.13
C VAL A 158 -7.06 9.35 -5.85
N ILE A 159 -6.81 10.41 -5.07
CA ILE A 159 -7.59 10.82 -3.91
C ILE A 159 -8.91 11.45 -4.35
#